data_AF-A0A819WYR5-F1
#
_entry.id   AF-A0A819WYR5-F1
#
_cell.length_a   1.000
_cell.length_b   1.000
_cell.length_c   1.000
_cell.angle_alpha   90.00
_cell.angle_beta   90.00
_cell.angle_gamma   90.00
#
_symmetry.space_group_name_H-M   'P 1'
#
loop_
_entity.id
_entity.type
_entity.pdbx_description
1 polymer ?
#
loop_
_entity_poly.entity_id
_entity_poly.type
_entity_poly.pdbx_seq_one_letter_code
_entity_poly.pdbx_strand_id
1 'polypeptide(L)'
;MSDFDRVPILSRRISRERPSYGKQRMQHLLCPVLQRPNITPNSSMNSAYHLPNIGFSSENETISNFHYRNYSDFKLLLQSRIAHRLLHHGELPINALFTNPLFIDIPYPSCDGLWLEFGVFRGESICKSANWKAKYCGNSSNPVFGFDSFQGLPVDWRPNYPRGHFSLNSSATSYVPRNVQLVAGWFINTLPSFLQNIDHHYRDCSPPMTYLHVDSDVYDSARDIFYLLGNRLVPGSIIVFDELTNYPTYDKHEMKVLFEYMSSHANFRLRVIGAATPMYLEPTQDIYYQSVAFIVV
;
A
#
# COMPACT_ATOMS: atom_id res chain seq x y z
N MET A 1 11.36 28.77 25.86
CA MET A 1 12.27 27.88 25.11
C MET A 1 11.60 26.53 25.05
N SER A 2 11.08 26.14 23.90
CA SER A 2 10.45 24.84 23.67
C SER A 2 10.84 24.40 22.26
N ASP A 3 11.74 23.43 22.20
CA ASP A 3 12.17 22.75 20.98
C ASP A 3 11.03 21.83 20.49
N PHE A 4 10.28 22.31 19.50
CA PHE A 4 9.35 21.50 18.71
C PHE A 4 9.54 21.90 17.25
N ASP A 5 10.62 21.42 16.64
CA ASP A 5 10.81 21.43 15.19
C ASP A 5 11.96 20.46 14.88
N ARG A 6 11.64 19.33 14.22
CA ARG A 6 12.50 18.56 13.29
C ARG A 6 11.94 17.15 13.08
N VAL A 7 10.95 17.04 12.21
CA VAL A 7 10.97 15.92 11.25
C VAL A 7 11.62 16.48 9.98
N PRO A 8 12.72 15.90 9.47
CA PRO A 8 13.35 16.38 8.24
C PRO A 8 12.46 16.01 7.05
N ILE A 9 11.47 16.84 6.74
CA ILE A 9 10.77 16.83 5.45
C ILE A 9 11.72 17.48 4.45
N LEU A 10 12.27 16.69 3.53
CA LEU A 10 13.18 17.19 2.48
C LEU A 10 12.37 17.96 1.41
N SER A 11 12.10 19.24 1.65
CA SER A 11 11.57 20.15 0.63
C SER A 11 12.72 20.80 -0.17
N ARG A 12 12.66 20.75 -1.51
CA ARG A 12 13.61 21.48 -2.39
C ARG A 12 13.53 23.00 -2.12
N ARG A 13 14.69 23.66 -1.98
CA ARG A 13 14.81 25.14 -1.95
C ARG A 13 14.38 25.72 -3.29
N ILE A 14 13.39 26.61 -3.27
CA ILE A 14 13.01 27.47 -4.41
C ILE A 14 13.54 28.88 -4.13
N SER A 15 14.25 29.45 -5.10
CA SER A 15 14.77 30.82 -5.10
C SER A 15 13.64 31.85 -5.03
N ARG A 16 13.84 32.89 -4.22
CA ARG A 16 12.89 33.95 -3.91
C ARG A 16 12.66 34.90 -5.10
N GLU A 17 11.44 34.95 -5.60
CA GLU A 17 10.83 36.19 -6.13
C GLU A 17 9.35 36.22 -5.74
N ARG A 18 8.89 37.33 -5.15
CA ARG A 18 7.47 37.58 -4.81
C ARG A 18 6.80 38.31 -5.97
N PRO A 19 5.50 38.07 -6.19
CA PRO A 19 4.58 39.20 -6.16
C PRO A 19 3.37 38.97 -5.25
N SER A 20 2.83 40.09 -4.75
CA SER A 20 1.67 40.18 -3.85
C SER A 20 0.37 39.88 -4.56
N TYR A 21 -0.63 39.27 -3.89
CA TYR A 21 -2.05 39.57 -4.13
C TYR A 21 -2.95 39.09 -2.97
N GLY A 22 -3.75 40.04 -2.46
CA GLY A 22 -5.19 39.92 -2.13
C GLY A 22 -5.72 38.75 -1.27
N LYS A 23 -6.22 39.10 -0.08
CA LYS A 23 -7.13 38.30 0.77
C LYS A 23 -8.30 37.69 -0.04
N GLN A 24 -8.59 36.40 0.15
CA GLN A 24 -9.95 35.86 0.05
C GLN A 24 -10.13 34.60 0.91
N ARG A 25 -11.34 34.46 1.44
CA ARG A 25 -11.81 33.56 2.52
C ARG A 25 -11.52 32.07 2.27
N MET A 26 -10.99 31.39 3.30
CA MET A 26 -11.10 29.93 3.42
C MET A 26 -12.56 29.54 3.69
N GLN A 27 -13.17 28.82 2.75
CA GLN A 27 -14.42 28.11 2.99
C GLN A 27 -14.11 26.77 3.68
N HIS A 28 -14.81 26.50 4.77
CA HIS A 28 -14.71 25.28 5.55
C HIS A 28 -15.23 24.07 4.75
N LEU A 29 -14.36 23.10 4.46
CA LEU A 29 -14.79 21.76 4.06
C LEU A 29 -15.05 20.93 5.33
N LEU A 30 -16.29 20.47 5.49
CA LEU A 30 -16.75 19.45 6.42
C LEU A 30 -16.63 18.09 5.70
N CYS A 31 -16.21 17.03 6.40
CA CYS A 31 -16.21 15.66 5.88
C CYS A 31 -17.62 15.24 5.44
N PRO A 32 -17.87 14.89 4.16
CA PRO A 32 -19.08 14.21 3.75
C PRO A 32 -18.88 12.69 3.82
N VAL A 33 -19.83 12.00 4.47
CA VAL A 33 -20.02 10.56 4.33
C VAL A 33 -20.44 10.28 2.89
N LEU A 34 -19.65 9.51 2.14
CA LEU A 34 -19.90 9.20 0.73
C LEU A 34 -21.15 8.31 0.57
N GLN A 35 -22.24 8.89 0.05
CA GLN A 35 -23.31 8.15 -0.62
C GLN A 35 -22.92 7.92 -2.10
N ARG A 36 -23.08 6.69 -2.58
CA ARG A 36 -22.75 6.27 -3.95
C ARG A 36 -23.67 6.95 -4.99
N PRO A 37 -23.16 7.43 -6.14
CA PRO A 37 -24.02 7.80 -7.26
C PRO A 37 -24.23 6.63 -8.23
N ASN A 38 -25.48 6.48 -8.69
CA ASN A 38 -25.90 5.61 -9.78
C ASN A 38 -25.36 6.14 -11.12
N ILE A 39 -24.71 5.28 -11.91
CA ILE A 39 -24.34 5.58 -13.30
C ILE A 39 -24.82 4.44 -14.20
N THR A 40 -25.77 4.75 -15.09
CA THR A 40 -26.17 3.90 -16.22
C THR A 40 -25.20 4.11 -17.40
N PRO A 41 -24.61 3.06 -18.00
CA PRO A 41 -23.77 3.22 -19.18
C PRO A 41 -24.63 3.16 -20.45
N ASN A 42 -24.40 4.11 -21.37
CA ASN A 42 -24.93 4.04 -22.73
C ASN A 42 -23.79 3.81 -23.74
N SER A 43 -24.15 3.07 -24.78
CA SER A 43 -23.36 2.28 -25.73
C SER A 43 -22.35 3.02 -26.61
N SER A 44 -21.16 2.41 -26.85
CA SER A 44 -20.82 1.73 -28.12
C SER A 44 -19.30 1.51 -28.31
N MET A 45 -18.95 0.31 -28.80
CA MET A 45 -17.66 -0.16 -29.38
C MET A 45 -16.49 -0.34 -28.39
N ASN A 46 -15.79 -1.49 -28.28
CA ASN A 46 -15.43 -2.51 -29.26
C ASN A 46 -15.15 -3.88 -28.58
N SER A 47 -15.46 -4.95 -29.32
CA SER A 47 -15.06 -6.37 -29.17
C SER A 47 -14.39 -6.79 -27.85
N ALA A 48 -15.21 -7.22 -26.89
CA ALA A 48 -14.75 -7.95 -25.72
C ALA A 48 -14.61 -9.44 -26.05
N TYR A 49 -13.43 -10.01 -25.80
CA TYR A 49 -13.31 -11.44 -25.56
C TYR A 49 -14.04 -11.75 -24.25
N HIS A 50 -15.20 -12.41 -24.36
CA HIS A 50 -15.95 -12.90 -23.21
C HIS A 50 -15.17 -14.00 -22.50
N LEU A 51 -14.65 -13.71 -21.31
CA LEU A 51 -14.47 -14.72 -20.28
C LEU A 51 -15.77 -14.82 -19.45
N PRO A 52 -16.16 -16.02 -19.01
CA PRO A 52 -17.49 -16.24 -18.44
C PRO A 52 -17.68 -15.44 -17.15
N ASN A 53 -18.87 -14.85 -17.03
CA ASN A 53 -19.41 -14.27 -15.80
C ASN A 53 -19.25 -15.26 -14.64
N ILE A 54 -18.21 -15.09 -13.82
CA ILE A 54 -18.12 -15.76 -12.53
C ILE A 54 -19.05 -14.98 -11.61
N GLY A 55 -20.22 -15.56 -11.32
CA GLY A 55 -21.11 -15.06 -10.29
C GLY A 55 -20.35 -14.92 -8.97
N PHE A 56 -20.25 -13.69 -8.46
CA PHE A 56 -19.66 -13.36 -7.18
C PHE A 56 -20.44 -14.03 -6.03
N SER A 57 -20.05 -15.23 -5.61
CA SER A 57 -20.35 -15.69 -4.25
C SER A 57 -19.26 -15.14 -3.32
N SER A 58 -19.53 -13.98 -2.71
CA SER A 58 -18.54 -13.15 -1.99
C SER A 58 -17.88 -13.83 -0.78
N GLU A 59 -18.52 -14.80 -0.13
CA GLU A 59 -17.98 -15.45 1.06
C GLU A 59 -16.83 -16.42 0.75
N ASN A 60 -16.93 -17.17 -0.35
CA ASN A 60 -15.93 -18.19 -0.71
C ASN A 60 -14.59 -17.61 -1.16
N GLU A 61 -14.51 -16.32 -1.48
CA GLU A 61 -13.25 -15.67 -1.88
C GLU A 61 -12.60 -14.87 -0.76
N THR A 62 -13.33 -14.66 0.34
CA THR A 62 -12.90 -13.83 1.45
C THR A 62 -12.00 -14.63 2.41
N ILE A 63 -11.00 -13.96 2.97
CA ILE A 63 -10.14 -14.43 4.05
C ILE A 63 -10.57 -13.65 5.30
N SER A 64 -10.94 -14.38 6.36
CA SER A 64 -11.26 -13.83 7.67
C SER A 64 -10.73 -14.78 8.75
N ASN A 65 -10.61 -14.30 9.99
CA ASN A 65 -10.13 -15.12 11.11
C ASN A 65 -11.05 -16.31 11.46
N PHE A 66 -12.26 -16.38 10.92
CA PHE A 66 -13.15 -17.53 11.05
C PHE A 66 -12.78 -18.70 10.11
N HIS A 67 -11.93 -18.46 9.11
CA HIS A 67 -11.62 -19.45 8.08
C HIS A 67 -10.39 -20.32 8.39
N TYR A 68 -9.67 -20.03 9.48
CA TYR A 68 -8.47 -20.77 9.87
C TYR A 68 -8.34 -20.82 11.39
N ARG A 69 -7.71 -21.87 11.93
CA ARG A 69 -7.54 -22.03 13.39
C ARG A 69 -6.11 -21.78 13.86
N ASN A 70 -5.16 -21.89 12.95
CA ASN A 70 -3.73 -21.77 13.22
C ASN A 70 -3.03 -21.26 11.96
N TYR A 71 -1.72 -21.06 12.05
CA TYR A 71 -0.96 -20.47 10.97
C TYR A 71 -0.85 -21.37 9.73
N SER A 72 -0.79 -22.70 9.89
CA SER A 72 -0.78 -23.63 8.76
C SER A 72 -2.11 -23.63 8.00
N ASP A 73 -3.25 -23.59 8.70
CA ASP A 73 -4.58 -23.43 8.09
C ASP A 73 -4.63 -22.12 7.28
N PHE A 74 -4.06 -21.04 7.82
CA PHE A 74 -3.97 -19.74 7.13
C PHE A 74 -3.13 -19.80 5.85
N LYS A 75 -1.94 -20.45 5.88
CA LYS A 75 -1.10 -20.62 4.68
C LYS A 75 -1.82 -21.37 3.56
N LEU A 76 -2.51 -22.46 3.90
CA LEU A 76 -3.28 -23.25 2.93
C LEU A 76 -4.45 -22.45 2.34
N LEU A 77 -5.16 -21.70 3.19
CA LEU A 77 -6.25 -20.83 2.75
C LEU A 77 -5.72 -19.74 1.80
N LEU A 78 -4.63 -19.08 2.17
CA LEU A 78 -4.04 -18.01 1.37
C LEU A 78 -3.55 -18.55 0.02
N GLN A 79 -2.85 -19.68 0.01
CA GLN A 79 -2.43 -20.37 -1.22
C GLN A 79 -3.64 -20.64 -2.14
N SER A 80 -4.72 -21.19 -1.57
CA SER A 80 -5.96 -21.44 -2.30
C SER A 80 -6.51 -20.15 -2.93
N ARG A 81 -6.59 -19.04 -2.18
CA ARG A 81 -7.14 -17.77 -2.69
C ARG A 81 -6.26 -17.11 -3.74
N ILE A 82 -4.94 -17.21 -3.60
CA ILE A 82 -3.97 -16.75 -4.59
C ILE A 82 -4.13 -17.50 -5.92
N ALA A 83 -4.30 -18.83 -5.87
CA ALA A 83 -4.45 -19.64 -7.08
C ALA A 83 -5.67 -19.26 -7.95
N HIS A 84 -6.71 -18.65 -7.36
CA HIS A 84 -7.89 -18.16 -8.07
C HIS A 84 -7.78 -16.72 -8.59
N ARG A 85 -6.66 -16.04 -8.32
CA ARG A 85 -6.44 -14.61 -8.58
C ARG A 85 -5.04 -14.34 -9.16
N LEU A 86 -4.59 -15.24 -10.02
CA LEU A 86 -3.34 -15.05 -10.75
C LEU A 86 -3.51 -13.99 -11.84
N LEU A 87 -2.58 -13.05 -11.88
CA LEU A 87 -2.46 -12.06 -12.95
C LEU A 87 -1.87 -12.72 -14.21
N HIS A 88 -1.81 -11.97 -15.31
CA HIS A 88 -1.08 -12.42 -16.49
C HIS A 88 0.37 -12.75 -16.12
N HIS A 89 0.94 -13.76 -16.78
CA HIS A 89 2.21 -14.34 -16.37
C HIS A 89 3.31 -13.27 -16.21
N GLY A 90 3.83 -13.16 -14.99
CA GLY A 90 4.90 -12.23 -14.62
C GLY A 90 4.48 -10.79 -14.33
N GLU A 91 3.17 -10.49 -14.36
CA GLU A 91 2.66 -9.17 -14.03
C GLU A 91 2.58 -8.99 -12.50
N LEU A 92 3.47 -8.16 -11.95
CA LEU A 92 3.45 -7.80 -10.53
C LEU A 92 2.17 -7.02 -10.18
N PRO A 93 1.59 -7.20 -8.98
CA PRO A 93 0.37 -6.50 -8.59
C PRO A 93 0.48 -4.98 -8.66
N ILE A 94 1.63 -4.39 -8.31
CA ILE A 94 1.85 -2.94 -8.44
C ILE A 94 1.73 -2.45 -9.89
N ASN A 95 2.16 -3.28 -10.86
CA ASN A 95 2.07 -2.95 -12.28
C ASN A 95 0.63 -3.10 -12.77
N ALA A 96 -0.05 -4.19 -12.38
CA ALA A 96 -1.44 -4.42 -12.75
C ALA A 96 -2.38 -3.36 -12.16
N LEU A 97 -2.15 -2.94 -10.91
CA LEU A 97 -2.95 -1.90 -10.24
C LEU A 97 -2.76 -0.52 -10.87
N PHE A 98 -1.54 -0.19 -11.29
CA PHE A 98 -1.21 1.16 -11.78
C PHE A 98 -0.81 1.18 -13.25
N THR A 99 -1.44 0.31 -14.04
CA THR A 99 -1.28 0.27 -15.50
C THR A 99 -2.05 1.40 -16.20
N ASN A 100 -1.78 1.54 -17.50
CA ASN A 100 -2.54 2.36 -18.42
C ASN A 100 -2.59 1.66 -19.80
N PRO A 101 -3.77 1.34 -20.35
CA PRO A 101 -5.12 1.64 -19.86
C PRO A 101 -5.51 0.85 -18.62
N LEU A 102 -6.54 1.32 -17.90
CA LEU A 102 -7.06 0.67 -16.69
C LEU A 102 -7.62 -0.72 -17.01
N PHE A 103 -7.33 -1.71 -16.15
CA PHE A 103 -8.08 -2.97 -16.14
C PHE A 103 -9.45 -2.77 -15.50
N ILE A 104 -10.51 -3.25 -16.15
CA ILE A 104 -11.90 -3.09 -15.68
C ILE A 104 -12.15 -3.92 -14.41
N ASP A 105 -11.47 -5.06 -14.26
CA ASP A 105 -11.77 -6.06 -13.23
C ASP A 105 -10.90 -5.95 -11.96
N ILE A 106 -10.00 -4.95 -11.89
CA ILE A 106 -9.17 -4.69 -10.71
C ILE A 106 -9.75 -3.50 -9.95
N PRO A 107 -10.04 -3.62 -8.64
CA PRO A 107 -10.48 -2.49 -7.85
C PRO A 107 -9.32 -1.51 -7.62
N TYR A 108 -9.62 -0.22 -7.68
CA TYR A 108 -8.65 0.85 -7.45
C TYR A 108 -8.83 1.47 -6.06
N PRO A 109 -7.74 1.89 -5.41
CA PRO A 109 -7.82 2.63 -4.15
C PRO A 109 -8.54 3.96 -4.35
N SER A 110 -9.34 4.37 -3.36
CA SER A 110 -9.95 5.71 -3.36
C SER A 110 -8.87 6.80 -3.40
N CYS A 111 -9.08 7.80 -4.25
CA CYS A 111 -8.26 9.02 -4.33
C CYS A 111 -8.31 9.84 -3.04
N ASP A 112 -9.40 9.71 -2.28
CA ASP A 112 -9.69 10.41 -1.04
C ASP A 112 -9.30 9.52 0.15
N GLY A 113 -8.03 9.61 0.54
CA GLY A 113 -7.45 8.87 1.66
C GLY A 113 -5.92 8.95 1.67
N LEU A 114 -5.31 8.30 2.64
CA LEU A 114 -3.86 8.14 2.73
C LEU A 114 -3.38 7.07 1.75
N TRP A 115 -2.31 7.39 1.04
CA TRP A 115 -1.58 6.50 0.14
C TRP A 115 -0.16 6.39 0.66
N LEU A 116 0.20 5.24 1.24
CA LEU A 116 1.46 5.04 1.93
C LEU A 116 2.23 3.87 1.30
N GLU A 117 3.54 4.07 1.10
CA GLU A 117 4.50 3.03 0.73
C GLU A 117 5.61 2.95 1.78
N PHE A 118 5.95 1.73 2.20
CA PHE A 118 6.97 1.43 3.20
C PHE A 118 8.06 0.58 2.58
N GLY A 119 9.26 1.13 2.47
CA GLY A 119 10.30 0.64 1.56
C GLY A 119 10.17 1.33 0.22
N VAL A 120 11.02 2.33 -0.03
CA VAL A 120 10.98 3.15 -1.24
C VAL A 120 12.21 2.87 -2.11
N PHE A 121 13.36 2.64 -1.48
CA PHE A 121 14.65 2.49 -2.14
C PHE A 121 14.88 3.59 -3.21
N ARG A 122 14.91 3.22 -4.48
CA ARG A 122 15.13 4.13 -5.63
C ARG A 122 13.85 4.83 -6.09
N GLY A 123 12.69 4.37 -5.63
CA GLY A 123 11.38 4.99 -5.86
C GLY A 123 10.62 4.47 -7.08
N GLU A 124 10.96 3.29 -7.61
CA GLU A 124 10.30 2.77 -8.81
C GLU A 124 8.79 2.52 -8.61
N SER A 125 8.42 1.85 -7.52
CA SER A 125 7.04 1.57 -7.09
C SER A 125 6.27 2.85 -6.75
N ILE A 126 6.81 3.71 -5.89
CA ILE A 126 6.15 4.96 -5.51
C ILE A 126 5.93 5.89 -6.71
N CYS A 127 6.84 5.88 -7.69
CA CYS A 127 6.66 6.65 -8.92
C CYS A 127 5.44 6.15 -9.73
N LYS A 128 5.23 4.83 -9.79
CA LYS A 128 4.08 4.24 -10.51
C LYS A 128 2.76 4.67 -9.85
N SER A 129 2.64 4.47 -8.55
CA SER A 129 1.43 4.83 -7.80
C SER A 129 1.17 6.34 -7.84
N ALA A 130 2.21 7.17 -7.70
CA ALA A 130 2.09 8.63 -7.76
C ALA A 130 1.71 9.14 -9.16
N ASN A 131 2.28 8.60 -10.24
CA ASN A 131 1.94 8.98 -11.61
C ASN A 131 0.50 8.58 -11.96
N TRP A 132 0.09 7.37 -11.56
CA TRP A 132 -1.29 6.92 -11.72
C TRP A 132 -2.25 7.83 -10.97
N LYS A 133 -1.95 8.14 -9.70
CA LYS A 133 -2.76 9.06 -8.89
C LYS A 133 -2.85 10.45 -9.51
N ALA A 134 -1.74 11.01 -9.99
CA ALA A 134 -1.75 12.32 -10.65
C ALA A 134 -2.65 12.35 -11.90
N LYS A 135 -2.72 11.23 -12.64
CA LYS A 135 -3.53 11.11 -13.85
C LYS A 135 -5.02 10.91 -13.57
N TYR A 136 -5.36 10.06 -12.60
CA TYR A 136 -6.74 9.61 -12.37
C TYR A 136 -7.42 10.26 -11.16
N CYS A 137 -6.66 10.90 -10.26
CA CYS A 137 -7.15 11.57 -9.06
C CYS A 137 -6.97 13.09 -9.13
N GLY A 138 -7.21 13.72 -10.29
CA GLY A 138 -6.89 15.14 -10.56
C GLY A 138 -7.49 16.18 -9.60
N ASN A 139 -8.46 15.81 -8.76
CA ASN A 139 -9.05 16.66 -7.73
C ASN A 139 -8.48 16.44 -6.32
N SER A 140 -7.65 15.41 -6.11
CA SER A 140 -7.07 15.07 -4.81
C SER A 140 -5.77 15.85 -4.58
N SER A 141 -5.73 16.62 -3.50
CA SER A 141 -4.51 17.29 -3.04
C SER A 141 -3.60 16.37 -2.20
N ASN A 142 -4.05 15.16 -1.88
CA ASN A 142 -3.29 14.26 -1.01
C ASN A 142 -2.11 13.68 -1.79
N PRO A 143 -0.87 13.78 -1.30
CA PRO A 143 0.26 13.15 -1.96
C PRO A 143 0.26 11.63 -1.76
N VAL A 144 1.23 10.95 -2.37
CA VAL A 144 1.66 9.61 -1.96
C VAL A 144 2.84 9.79 -1.01
N PHE A 145 2.79 9.15 0.16
CA PHE A 145 3.84 9.23 1.16
C PHE A 145 4.72 7.98 1.09
N GLY A 146 6.04 8.17 1.04
CA GLY A 146 7.01 7.08 1.05
C GLY A 146 7.86 7.11 2.30
N PHE A 147 7.91 6.00 3.04
CA PHE A 147 8.72 5.84 4.24
C PHE A 147 9.91 4.93 3.95
N ASP A 148 11.11 5.40 4.26
CA ASP A 148 12.33 4.62 4.11
C ASP A 148 13.43 5.18 5.02
N SER A 149 14.28 4.32 5.57
CA SER A 149 15.46 4.77 6.32
C SER A 149 16.52 5.39 5.41
N PHE A 150 16.52 5.01 4.13
CA PHE A 150 17.56 5.14 3.12
C PHE A 150 18.93 4.61 3.56
N GLN A 151 18.94 3.83 4.64
CA GLN A 151 20.09 3.18 5.25
C GLN A 151 20.09 1.67 5.00
N GLY A 152 19.07 1.16 4.29
CA GLY A 152 18.89 -0.25 3.99
C GLY A 152 18.28 -1.03 5.16
N LEU A 153 18.39 -2.36 5.07
CA LEU A 153 17.81 -3.29 6.04
C LEU A 153 18.33 -3.04 7.47
N PRO A 154 17.48 -3.09 8.51
CA PRO A 154 17.90 -2.91 9.91
C PRO A 154 18.65 -4.15 10.47
N VAL A 155 18.39 -5.33 9.89
CA VAL A 155 18.95 -6.62 10.30
C VAL A 155 19.25 -7.47 9.07
N ASP A 156 19.96 -8.58 9.25
CA ASP A 156 20.08 -9.59 8.21
C ASP A 156 18.71 -10.22 7.96
N TRP A 157 18.31 -10.34 6.70
CA TRP A 157 17.01 -10.90 6.32
C TRP A 157 17.10 -12.37 5.93
N ARG A 158 17.79 -12.64 4.81
CA ARG A 158 17.97 -13.98 4.23
C ARG A 158 19.33 -14.03 3.49
N PRO A 159 19.78 -15.20 2.99
CA PRO A 159 21.05 -15.30 2.27
C PRO A 159 21.18 -14.24 1.17
N ASN A 160 22.32 -13.55 1.11
CA ASN A 160 22.64 -12.42 0.20
C ASN A 160 21.99 -11.06 0.53
N TYR A 161 21.14 -10.98 1.56
CA TYR A 161 20.50 -9.73 2.00
C TYR A 161 20.88 -9.40 3.45
N PRO A 162 22.13 -8.99 3.72
CA PRO A 162 22.59 -8.63 5.06
C PRO A 162 22.03 -7.26 5.50
N ARG A 163 22.21 -6.91 6.77
CA ARG A 163 21.97 -5.55 7.29
C ARG A 163 22.60 -4.49 6.39
N GLY A 164 21.86 -3.42 6.13
CA GLY A 164 22.28 -2.32 5.27
C GLY A 164 22.18 -2.62 3.77
N HIS A 165 21.75 -3.82 3.37
CA HIS A 165 21.39 -4.08 1.99
C HIS A 165 20.27 -3.11 1.56
N PHE A 166 20.29 -2.68 0.29
CA PHE A 166 19.47 -1.59 -0.26
C PHE A 166 19.75 -0.17 0.27
N SER A 167 20.84 0.06 1.01
CA SER A 167 21.22 1.41 1.43
C SER A 167 21.47 2.36 0.27
N LEU A 168 20.98 3.60 0.40
CA LEU A 168 21.32 4.73 -0.46
C LEU A 168 22.23 5.73 0.27
N ASN A 169 23.05 5.24 1.22
CA ASN A 169 23.92 6.05 2.06
C ASN A 169 23.17 7.20 2.76
N SER A 170 21.97 6.89 3.29
CA SER A 170 21.07 7.85 3.94
C SER A 170 20.56 8.98 3.04
N SER A 171 20.75 8.87 1.72
CA SER A 171 20.31 9.88 0.76
C SER A 171 19.00 9.45 0.11
N ALA A 172 17.91 10.13 0.49
CA ALA A 172 16.62 9.93 -0.14
C ALA A 172 16.70 10.15 -1.65
N THR A 173 15.98 9.33 -2.43
CA THR A 173 15.91 9.50 -3.89
C THR A 173 15.33 10.86 -4.24
N SER A 174 15.99 11.57 -5.16
CA SER A 174 15.51 12.88 -5.65
C SER A 174 14.63 12.78 -6.90
N TYR A 175 14.43 11.56 -7.41
CA TYR A 175 13.78 11.28 -8.69
C TYR A 175 12.34 10.78 -8.50
N VAL A 176 11.55 11.50 -7.71
CA VAL A 176 10.13 11.19 -7.48
C VAL A 176 9.21 12.31 -7.99
N PRO A 177 7.97 12.00 -8.41
CA PRO A 177 6.97 12.99 -8.82
C PRO A 177 6.69 14.05 -7.75
N ARG A 178 6.19 15.22 -8.18
CA ARG A 178 5.89 16.35 -7.28
C ARG A 178 4.79 16.04 -6.24
N ASN A 179 3.94 15.08 -6.52
CA ASN A 179 2.90 14.60 -5.59
C ASN A 179 3.39 13.46 -4.69
N VAL A 180 4.71 13.30 -4.53
CA VAL A 180 5.32 12.40 -3.54
C VAL A 180 5.92 13.20 -2.39
N GLN A 181 5.74 12.70 -1.18
CA GLN A 181 6.46 13.18 0.01
C GLN A 181 7.22 12.02 0.65
N LEU A 182 8.54 12.16 0.75
CA LEU A 182 9.39 11.15 1.37
C LEU A 182 9.63 11.49 2.84
N VAL A 183 9.51 10.48 3.69
CA VAL A 183 9.76 10.54 5.12
C VAL A 183 10.97 9.65 5.42
N ALA A 184 12.11 10.29 5.63
CA ALA A 184 13.38 9.60 5.88
C ALA A 184 13.50 9.18 7.36
N GLY A 185 13.72 7.90 7.61
CA GLY A 185 14.00 7.32 8.93
C GLY A 185 13.29 6.00 9.18
N TRP A 186 13.65 5.32 10.26
CA TRP A 186 13.01 4.07 10.67
C TRP A 186 11.51 4.26 10.96
N PHE A 187 10.68 3.32 10.53
CA PHE A 187 9.21 3.44 10.60
C PHE A 187 8.73 3.76 12.01
N ILE A 188 9.20 3.03 13.02
CA ILE A 188 8.82 3.24 14.43
C ILE A 188 9.18 4.64 14.97
N ASN A 189 10.20 5.28 14.39
CA ASN A 189 10.65 6.61 14.80
C ASN A 189 9.93 7.73 14.06
N THR A 190 9.45 7.48 12.84
CA THR A 190 8.90 8.51 11.95
C THR A 190 7.37 8.49 11.87
N LEU A 191 6.77 7.30 11.87
CA LEU A 191 5.31 7.14 11.74
C LEU A 191 4.50 7.82 12.84
N PRO A 192 4.85 7.75 14.14
CA PRO A 192 4.03 8.36 15.18
C PRO A 192 3.89 9.88 15.00
N SER A 193 5.01 10.56 14.74
CA SER A 193 5.00 12.02 14.49
C SER A 193 4.27 12.36 13.18
N PHE A 194 4.49 11.56 12.13
CA PHE A 194 3.77 11.73 10.87
C PHE A 194 2.25 11.65 11.07
N LEU A 195 1.76 10.62 11.76
CA LEU A 195 0.34 10.42 12.01
C LEU A 195 -0.27 11.55 12.82
N GLN A 196 0.43 12.03 13.86
CA GLN A 196 -0.01 13.18 14.63
C GLN A 196 -0.19 14.43 13.75
N ASN A 197 0.76 14.70 12.86
CA ASN A 197 0.67 15.83 11.93
C ASN A 197 -0.47 15.68 10.92
N ILE A 198 -0.67 14.47 10.41
CA ILE A 198 -1.79 14.15 9.51
C ILE A 198 -3.11 14.37 10.24
N ASP A 199 -3.31 13.79 11.42
CA ASP A 199 -4.57 13.92 12.16
C ASP A 199 -4.88 15.39 12.46
N HIS A 200 -3.87 16.18 12.85
CA HIS A 200 -4.04 17.62 13.06
C HIS A 200 -4.48 18.35 11.78
N HIS A 201 -3.90 18.00 10.63
CA HIS A 201 -4.31 18.54 9.33
C HIS A 201 -5.78 18.25 9.00
N TYR A 202 -6.27 17.07 9.40
CA TYR A 202 -7.66 16.65 9.24
C TYR A 202 -8.56 17.06 10.43
N ARG A 203 -8.17 18.08 11.22
CA ARG A 203 -8.92 18.59 12.38
C ARG A 203 -9.20 17.52 13.42
N ASP A 204 -8.18 16.74 13.72
CA ASP A 204 -8.18 15.63 14.68
C ASP A 204 -9.11 14.46 14.28
N CYS A 205 -9.52 14.41 13.00
CA CYS A 205 -10.10 13.22 12.39
C CYS A 205 -8.99 12.37 11.77
N SER A 206 -8.99 11.06 12.04
CA SER A 206 -8.07 10.14 11.37
C SER A 206 -8.56 9.82 9.94
N PRO A 207 -7.88 10.27 8.87
CA PRO A 207 -8.27 9.92 7.52
C PRO A 207 -8.09 8.41 7.27
N PRO A 208 -8.95 7.79 6.45
CA PRO A 208 -8.79 6.39 6.07
C PRO A 208 -7.54 6.19 5.22
N MET A 209 -6.88 5.05 5.40
CA MET A 209 -5.77 4.61 4.56
C MET A 209 -6.33 3.78 3.41
N THR A 210 -6.38 4.36 2.21
CA THR A 210 -7.02 3.73 1.05
C THR A 210 -6.04 2.94 0.19
N TYR A 211 -4.74 3.23 0.32
CA TYR A 211 -3.67 2.47 -0.32
C TYR A 211 -2.49 2.27 0.65
N LEU A 212 -2.09 1.02 0.81
CA LEU A 212 -0.93 0.59 1.60
C LEU A 212 -0.05 -0.33 0.75
N HIS A 213 1.22 0.04 0.57
CA HIS A 213 2.25 -0.83 0.00
C HIS A 213 3.25 -1.19 1.09
N VAL A 214 3.34 -2.47 1.41
CA VAL A 214 4.25 -3.06 2.39
C VAL A 214 5.38 -3.74 1.61
N ASP A 215 6.53 -3.09 1.58
CA ASP A 215 7.76 -3.54 0.90
C ASP A 215 8.92 -3.44 1.92
N SER A 216 8.74 -4.15 3.03
CA SER A 216 9.52 -3.91 4.25
C SER A 216 10.47 -5.04 4.61
N ASP A 217 10.39 -6.15 3.86
CA ASP A 217 11.16 -7.39 3.92
C ASP A 217 11.06 -8.17 5.24
N VAL A 218 11.30 -7.50 6.36
CA VAL A 218 11.51 -8.09 7.68
C VAL A 218 10.32 -7.92 8.62
N TYR A 219 10.18 -8.86 9.56
CA TYR A 219 9.03 -8.96 10.46
C TYR A 219 8.80 -7.69 11.28
N ASP A 220 9.84 -7.14 11.92
CA ASP A 220 9.69 -5.99 12.81
C ASP A 220 9.19 -4.76 12.05
N SER A 221 9.71 -4.52 10.84
CA SER A 221 9.28 -3.42 9.98
C SER A 221 7.81 -3.56 9.58
N ALA A 222 7.40 -4.75 9.10
CA ALA A 222 6.00 -5.03 8.76
C ALA A 222 5.07 -4.91 9.98
N ARG A 223 5.50 -5.42 11.13
CA ARG A 223 4.75 -5.35 12.39
C ARG A 223 4.48 -3.90 12.79
N ASP A 224 5.49 -3.04 12.73
CA ASP A 224 5.37 -1.64 13.11
C ASP A 224 4.34 -0.91 12.23
N ILE A 225 4.28 -1.23 10.93
CA ILE A 225 3.26 -0.71 10.00
C ILE A 225 1.86 -1.09 10.49
N PHE A 226 1.58 -2.38 10.71
CA PHE A 226 0.25 -2.84 11.10
C PHE A 226 -0.14 -2.38 12.51
N TYR A 227 0.81 -2.35 13.44
CA TYR A 227 0.60 -1.86 14.80
C TYR A 227 0.16 -0.38 14.82
N LEU A 228 0.78 0.46 13.99
CA LEU A 228 0.50 1.91 13.98
C LEU A 228 -0.64 2.31 13.03
N LEU A 229 -0.85 1.57 11.94
CA LEU A 229 -1.74 1.98 10.84
C LEU A 229 -2.92 1.05 10.60
N GLY A 230 -2.92 -0.16 11.17
CA GLY A 230 -3.93 -1.18 10.88
C GLY A 230 -5.36 -0.66 11.06
N ASN A 231 -5.61 0.09 12.14
CA ASN A 231 -6.93 0.67 12.46
C ASN A 231 -7.42 1.73 11.46
N ARG A 232 -6.58 2.17 10.50
CA ARG A 232 -6.96 3.10 9.43
C ARG A 232 -7.37 2.38 8.15
N LEU A 233 -7.18 1.07 8.06
CA LEU A 233 -7.68 0.25 6.96
C LEU A 233 -9.21 0.16 7.04
N VAL A 234 -9.88 0.40 5.91
CA VAL A 234 -11.34 0.42 5.79
C VAL A 234 -11.77 -0.45 4.61
N PRO A 235 -13.03 -0.90 4.53
CA PRO A 235 -13.53 -1.55 3.32
C PRO A 235 -13.27 -0.71 2.07
N GLY A 236 -12.65 -1.30 1.06
CA GLY A 236 -12.15 -0.62 -0.13
C GLY A 236 -10.67 -0.23 -0.11
N SER A 237 -9.98 -0.33 1.04
CA SER A 237 -8.53 -0.17 1.10
C SER A 237 -7.83 -1.24 0.29
N ILE A 238 -6.84 -0.83 -0.51
CA ILE A 238 -5.95 -1.73 -1.26
C ILE A 238 -4.65 -1.90 -0.47
N ILE A 239 -4.24 -3.15 -0.29
CA ILE A 239 -2.98 -3.52 0.35
C ILE A 239 -2.15 -4.32 -0.65
N VAL A 240 -0.92 -3.91 -0.90
CA VAL A 240 0.06 -4.67 -1.68
C VAL A 240 1.18 -5.07 -0.72
N PHE A 241 1.52 -6.35 -0.69
CA PHE A 241 2.72 -6.84 -0.04
C PHE A 241 3.72 -7.20 -1.14
N ASP A 242 4.96 -6.73 -1.07
CA ASP A 242 5.98 -7.06 -2.07
C ASP A 242 6.60 -8.43 -1.80
N GLU A 243 6.76 -8.79 -0.51
CA GLU A 243 7.53 -9.96 -0.08
C GLU A 243 6.73 -10.91 0.82
N LEU A 244 5.51 -11.25 0.37
CA LEU A 244 4.57 -12.07 1.14
C LEU A 244 4.84 -13.58 1.03
N THR A 245 5.29 -14.06 -0.14
CA THR A 245 5.32 -15.50 -0.48
C THR A 245 6.60 -15.92 -1.19
N ASN A 246 6.80 -17.22 -1.41
CA ASN A 246 7.64 -17.74 -2.49
C ASN A 246 9.17 -17.56 -2.36
N TYR A 247 9.68 -17.39 -1.14
CA TYR A 247 11.10 -17.53 -0.81
C TYR A 247 11.31 -18.32 0.48
N PRO A 248 12.47 -18.95 0.70
CA PRO A 248 12.72 -19.66 1.94
C PRO A 248 12.47 -18.74 3.14
N THR A 249 11.66 -19.20 4.10
CA THR A 249 11.27 -18.45 5.30
C THR A 249 10.32 -17.25 5.13
N TYR A 250 9.63 -17.11 3.97
CA TYR A 250 8.60 -16.07 3.78
C TYR A 250 7.58 -16.00 4.91
N ASP A 251 7.23 -17.15 5.47
CA ASP A 251 6.24 -17.29 6.52
C ASP A 251 6.72 -16.80 7.89
N LYS A 252 7.93 -16.23 8.00
CA LYS A 252 8.44 -15.62 9.22
C LYS A 252 8.37 -14.09 9.21
N HIS A 253 7.99 -13.48 8.09
CA HIS A 253 8.05 -12.04 7.87
C HIS A 253 6.66 -11.43 7.67
N GLU A 254 6.40 -10.80 6.52
CA GLU A 254 5.16 -10.06 6.24
C GLU A 254 3.92 -10.94 6.38
N MET A 255 3.99 -12.20 5.96
CA MET A 255 2.87 -13.13 6.11
C MET A 255 2.52 -13.41 7.58
N LYS A 256 3.53 -13.49 8.44
CA LYS A 256 3.30 -13.72 9.87
C LYS A 256 2.60 -12.52 10.51
N VAL A 257 3.03 -11.31 10.15
CA VAL A 257 2.38 -10.07 10.61
C VAL A 257 0.94 -10.02 10.13
N LEU A 258 0.68 -10.35 8.86
CA LEU A 258 -0.68 -10.40 8.32
C LEU A 258 -1.54 -11.40 9.12
N PHE A 259 -1.05 -12.61 9.37
CA PHE A 259 -1.75 -13.61 10.17
C PHE A 259 -2.05 -13.11 11.59
N GLU A 260 -1.07 -12.54 12.30
CA GLU A 260 -1.23 -12.02 13.66
C GLU A 260 -2.22 -10.86 13.71
N TYR A 261 -2.15 -9.95 12.73
CA TYR A 261 -3.08 -8.84 12.61
C TYR A 261 -4.51 -9.33 12.36
N MET A 262 -4.72 -10.20 11.37
CA MET A 262 -6.06 -10.74 11.08
C MET A 262 -6.62 -11.55 12.25
N SER A 263 -5.78 -12.34 12.93
CA SER A 263 -6.20 -13.15 14.08
C SER A 263 -6.70 -12.31 15.26
N SER A 264 -6.13 -11.11 15.43
CA SER A 264 -6.50 -10.17 16.50
C SER A 264 -7.65 -9.22 16.14
N HIS A 265 -8.09 -9.19 14.88
CA HIS A 265 -9.11 -8.25 14.38
C HIS A 265 -10.27 -8.99 13.71
N ALA A 266 -11.27 -9.40 14.49
CA ALA A 266 -12.38 -10.27 14.02
C ALA A 266 -13.22 -9.70 12.86
N ASN A 267 -13.26 -8.39 12.69
CA ASN A 267 -14.00 -7.74 11.60
C ASN A 267 -13.13 -7.49 10.36
N PHE A 268 -11.83 -7.78 10.42
CA PHE A 268 -10.93 -7.54 9.30
C PHE A 268 -11.00 -8.69 8.29
N ARG A 269 -11.31 -8.35 7.04
CA ARG A 269 -11.50 -9.30 5.95
C ARG A 269 -10.76 -8.83 4.72
N LEU A 270 -10.17 -9.78 4.02
CA LEU A 270 -9.43 -9.53 2.79
C LEU A 270 -9.95 -10.39 1.65
N ARG A 271 -9.82 -9.89 0.44
CA ARG A 271 -9.93 -10.68 -0.79
C ARG A 271 -8.68 -10.45 -1.63
N VAL A 272 -8.10 -11.53 -2.15
CA VAL A 272 -6.97 -11.43 -3.08
C VAL A 272 -7.47 -10.78 -4.38
N ILE A 273 -6.74 -9.79 -4.87
CA ILE A 273 -7.04 -9.14 -6.15
C ILE A 273 -6.02 -9.47 -7.24
N GLY A 274 -4.81 -9.86 -6.86
CA GLY A 274 -3.79 -10.25 -7.83
C GLY A 274 -2.51 -10.79 -7.20
N ALA A 275 -1.93 -11.81 -7.83
CA ALA A 275 -0.57 -12.28 -7.60
C ALA A 275 0.04 -12.75 -8.93
N ALA A 276 1.34 -12.55 -9.13
CA ALA A 276 1.98 -12.92 -10.39
C ALA A 276 2.19 -14.44 -10.56
N THR A 277 2.26 -15.19 -9.46
CA THR A 277 2.45 -16.66 -9.47
C THR A 277 1.70 -17.36 -8.34
N PRO A 278 1.46 -18.69 -8.46
CA PRO A 278 0.99 -19.49 -7.34
C PRO A 278 1.91 -19.39 -6.13
N MET A 279 1.32 -19.49 -4.93
CA MET A 279 2.08 -19.62 -3.69
C MET A 279 2.56 -21.06 -3.51
N TYR A 280 3.85 -21.24 -3.22
CA TYR A 280 4.44 -22.51 -2.82
C TYR A 280 4.58 -22.55 -1.30
N LEU A 281 4.12 -23.64 -0.66
CA LEU A 281 4.14 -23.73 0.81
C LEU A 281 5.56 -23.85 1.35
N GLU A 282 6.41 -24.61 0.66
CA GLU A 282 7.77 -24.97 1.08
C GLU A 282 8.78 -24.69 -0.05
N PRO A 283 9.00 -23.43 -0.45
CA PRO A 283 9.98 -23.07 -1.46
C PRO A 283 11.41 -23.31 -0.94
N THR A 284 12.24 -24.00 -1.72
CA THR A 284 13.64 -24.28 -1.37
C THR A 284 14.61 -23.22 -1.87
N GLN A 285 14.13 -22.29 -2.70
CA GLN A 285 14.89 -21.18 -3.28
C GLN A 285 13.96 -19.99 -3.54
N ASP A 286 14.53 -18.81 -3.77
CA ASP A 286 13.77 -17.63 -4.16
C ASP A 286 13.10 -17.86 -5.51
N ILE A 287 11.80 -17.56 -5.57
CA ILE A 287 11.03 -17.50 -6.81
C ILE A 287 10.73 -16.03 -7.06
N TYR A 288 10.93 -15.57 -8.29
CA TYR A 288 10.98 -14.15 -8.65
C TYR A 288 9.73 -13.32 -8.27
N TYR A 289 8.59 -13.98 -8.03
CA TYR A 289 7.30 -13.35 -7.82
C TYR A 289 6.76 -13.67 -6.42
N GLN A 290 6.93 -12.71 -5.52
CA GLN A 290 6.70 -12.86 -4.08
C GLN A 290 5.50 -12.01 -3.61
N SER A 291 5.06 -11.07 -4.47
CA SER A 291 4.07 -10.05 -4.17
C SER A 291 2.62 -10.48 -4.38
N VAL A 292 1.76 -9.99 -3.50
CA VAL A 292 0.32 -10.27 -3.50
C VAL A 292 -0.44 -9.00 -3.13
N ALA A 293 -1.48 -8.69 -3.88
CA ALA A 293 -2.39 -7.59 -3.59
C ALA A 293 -3.74 -8.09 -3.05
N PHE A 294 -4.30 -7.29 -2.16
CA PHE A 294 -5.59 -7.52 -1.51
C PHE A 294 -6.45 -6.26 -1.54
N ILE A 295 -7.76 -6.48 -1.39
CA ILE A 295 -8.74 -5.46 -1.02
C ILE A 295 -9.36 -5.83 0.32
N VAL A 296 -9.53 -4.84 1.20
CA VAL A 296 -10.29 -4.96 2.44
C VAL A 296 -11.78 -4.94 2.13
N VAL A 297 -12.57 -5.87 2.67
CA VAL A 297 -14.01 -6.06 2.35
C VAL A 297 -14.93 -6.07 3.55
#